data_AF-A0A4C1TYL0-F1
#
_entry.id   AF-A0A4C1TYL0-F1
#
_cell.length_a   1.000
_cell.length_b   1.000
_cell.length_c   1.000
_cell.angle_alpha   90.00
_cell.angle_beta   90.00
_cell.angle_gamma   90.00
#
_symmetry.space_group_name_H-M   'P 1'
#
loop_
_entity.id
_entity.type
_entity.pdbx_description
1 polymer ?
#
loop_
_entity_poly.entity_id
_entity_poly.type
_entity_poly.pdbx_seq_one_letter_code
_entity_poly.pdbx_strand_id
1 'polypeptide(L)'
;MRLTCGKDNQKVLWENPTFSSARFCRPMRFRFVKETTDITNEEINYVENSIDNLVATKVDIEGEKFLVHSQFVMTMVDGKVCNAATETTSTSRCYICGKTFKEFNNLKDKRRISKDTTEFGLSILHTRIHFFVSILHLAYKLPVKKHRQRKSEEEKQMEMNKKIEIQTRFRNETGLLVDMPKANFGNTNDGNTSRRFFEDPKLSSDITGINYELIYRLRVILETISSGYDLNIEKYEEYAEETACLYVKLYPWHPMTPTLHKVLVHGSDIMKNALLPIGQLSEEAAEACNKHFRSYRQDYSRKFSRVL
;
A
#
# COMPACT_ATOMS: atom_id res chain seq x y z
N MET A 1 11.64 9.78 8.66
CA MET A 1 13.02 10.32 8.77
C MET A 1 13.38 10.37 10.24
N ARG A 2 14.55 9.85 10.58
CA ARG A 2 15.05 9.75 11.95
C ARG A 2 16.55 10.04 11.93
N LEU A 3 17.03 10.86 12.87
CA LEU A 3 18.44 11.13 13.09
C LEU A 3 18.87 10.43 14.38
N THR A 4 19.92 9.64 14.30
CA THR A 4 20.43 8.83 15.39
C THR A 4 21.93 9.06 15.59
N CYS A 5 22.45 8.74 16.78
CA CYS A 5 23.88 8.77 17.07
C CYS A 5 24.29 7.68 18.06
N GLY A 6 25.61 7.49 18.20
CA GLY A 6 26.21 6.46 19.06
C GLY A 6 26.53 5.17 18.31
N LYS A 7 27.18 4.22 19.01
CA LYS A 7 27.40 2.87 18.48
C LYS A 7 26.04 2.24 18.17
N ASP A 8 25.91 1.66 16.99
CA ASP A 8 24.70 1.00 16.50
C ASP A 8 23.44 1.89 16.47
N ASN A 9 23.60 3.22 16.32
CA ASN A 9 22.48 4.17 16.17
C ASN A 9 21.49 4.17 17.34
N GLN A 10 21.93 3.78 18.54
CA GLN A 10 21.06 3.57 19.71
C GLN A 10 20.35 4.82 20.24
N LYS A 11 20.89 6.03 20.02
CA LYS A 11 20.31 7.27 20.55
C LYS A 11 19.59 8.03 19.44
N VAL A 12 18.28 8.22 19.58
CA VAL A 12 17.50 9.10 18.69
C VAL A 12 17.72 10.55 19.08
N LEU A 13 18.27 11.34 18.17
CA LEU A 13 18.47 12.79 18.33
C LEU A 13 17.27 13.58 17.84
N TRP A 14 16.66 13.12 16.75
CA TRP A 14 15.48 13.74 16.17
C TRP A 14 14.67 12.70 15.41
N GLU A 15 13.35 12.83 15.45
CA GLU A 15 12.43 12.03 14.67
C GLU A 15 11.34 12.93 14.10
N ASN A 16 10.93 12.66 12.85
CA ASN A 16 9.83 13.39 12.24
C ASN A 16 8.55 13.16 13.06
N PRO A 17 7.96 14.21 13.68
CA PRO A 17 6.77 14.05 14.51
C PRO A 17 5.50 13.71 13.71
N THR A 18 5.53 13.89 12.38
CA THR A 18 4.40 13.64 11.48
C THR A 18 4.89 12.99 10.19
N PHE A 19 5.14 11.68 10.23
CA PHE A 19 5.73 10.91 9.13
C PHE A 19 4.90 10.93 7.83
N SER A 20 3.56 10.88 7.91
CA SER A 20 2.67 10.97 6.73
C SER A 20 2.43 12.41 6.24
N SER A 21 3.08 13.42 6.82
CA SER A 21 2.87 14.81 6.40
C SER A 21 3.68 15.19 5.17
N ALA A 22 3.00 15.71 4.16
CA ALA A 22 3.61 16.32 2.97
C ALA A 22 4.62 17.45 3.31
N ARG A 23 4.56 18.05 4.51
CA ARG A 23 5.51 19.09 4.95
C ARG A 23 6.97 18.61 4.98
N PHE A 24 7.17 17.33 5.27
CA PHE A 24 8.50 16.73 5.36
C PHE A 24 8.90 15.95 4.10
N CYS A 25 8.00 15.86 3.12
CA CYS A 25 8.28 15.23 1.83
C CYS A 25 8.97 16.23 0.90
N ARG A 26 10.30 16.11 0.76
CA ARG A 26 11.11 17.03 -0.05
C ARG A 26 11.11 16.59 -1.52
N PRO A 27 10.76 17.48 -2.46
CA PRO A 27 10.81 17.15 -3.87
C PRO A 27 12.27 17.11 -4.35
N MET A 28 12.65 16.02 -5.03
CA MET A 28 14.00 15.86 -5.56
C MET A 28 14.07 16.17 -7.06
N ARG A 29 13.16 15.57 -7.85
CA ARG A 29 13.06 15.78 -9.29
C ARG A 29 11.60 15.74 -9.72
N PHE A 30 11.24 16.55 -10.70
CA PHE A 30 9.90 16.59 -11.29
C PHE A 30 10.00 16.69 -12.80
N ARG A 31 9.24 15.86 -13.53
CA ARG A 31 9.24 15.81 -15.01
C ARG A 31 7.82 15.87 -15.54
N PHE A 32 7.63 16.58 -16.65
CA PHE A 32 6.36 16.58 -17.39
C PHE A 32 6.34 15.45 -18.43
N VAL A 33 6.35 14.21 -17.96
CA VAL A 33 6.31 13.00 -18.80
C VAL A 33 5.24 12.04 -18.28
N LYS A 34 4.73 11.17 -19.15
CA LYS A 34 3.86 10.08 -18.72
C LYS A 34 4.70 9.00 -18.04
N GLU A 35 4.16 8.44 -16.98
CA GLU A 35 4.79 7.35 -16.25
C GLU A 35 4.72 6.04 -17.05
N THR A 36 5.87 5.59 -17.54
CA THR A 36 6.07 4.30 -18.23
C THR A 36 7.11 3.48 -17.47
N THR A 37 7.14 2.16 -17.69
CA THR A 37 8.14 1.28 -17.07
C THR A 37 9.57 1.76 -17.33
N ASP A 38 9.87 2.19 -18.55
CA ASP A 38 11.20 2.69 -18.93
C ASP A 38 11.58 3.96 -18.15
N ILE A 39 10.65 4.92 -18.04
CA ILE A 39 10.87 6.16 -17.29
C ILE A 39 10.99 5.87 -15.79
N THR A 40 10.19 4.94 -15.26
CA THR A 40 10.30 4.50 -13.87
C THR A 40 11.68 3.92 -13.59
N ASN A 41 12.18 3.03 -14.45
CA ASN A 41 13.53 2.45 -14.30
C ASN A 41 14.64 3.49 -14.51
N GLU A 42 14.47 4.46 -15.41
CA GLU A 42 15.38 5.60 -15.56
C GLU A 42 15.49 6.40 -14.25
N GLU A 43 14.36 6.70 -13.60
CA GLU A 43 14.35 7.45 -12.33
C GLU A 43 14.93 6.61 -11.19
N ILE A 44 14.62 5.31 -11.09
CA ILE A 44 15.22 4.41 -10.09
C ILE A 44 16.73 4.43 -10.20
N ASN A 45 17.26 4.17 -11.40
CA ASN A 45 18.70 4.19 -11.66
C ASN A 45 19.31 5.56 -11.35
N TYR A 46 18.61 6.66 -11.67
CA TYR A 46 19.08 8.01 -11.34
C TYR A 46 19.21 8.21 -9.82
N VAL A 47 18.23 7.75 -9.04
CA VAL A 47 18.25 7.87 -7.57
C VAL A 47 19.32 6.97 -6.96
N GLU A 48 19.41 5.70 -7.38
CA GLU A 48 20.41 4.74 -6.89
C GLU A 48 21.83 5.24 -7.14
N ASN A 49 22.14 5.66 -8.36
CA ASN A 49 23.44 6.27 -8.68
C ASN A 49 23.71 7.53 -7.83
N SER A 50 22.68 8.31 -7.50
CA SER A 50 22.84 9.50 -6.64
C SER A 50 23.14 9.12 -5.19
N ILE A 51 22.57 8.00 -4.71
CA ILE A 51 22.82 7.45 -3.36
C ILE A 51 24.23 6.84 -3.28
N ASP A 52 24.65 6.08 -4.29
CA ASP A 52 25.96 5.43 -4.33
C ASP A 52 27.13 6.42 -4.31
N ASN A 53 26.91 7.61 -4.87
CA ASN A 53 27.89 8.70 -4.89
C ASN A 53 27.77 9.66 -3.69
N LEU A 54 26.88 9.37 -2.72
CA LEU A 54 26.61 10.26 -1.61
C LEU A 54 27.74 10.21 -0.56
N VAL A 55 28.22 11.38 -0.17
CA VAL A 55 29.21 11.53 0.91
C VAL A 55 28.56 12.06 2.18
N ALA A 56 29.20 11.80 3.33
CA ALA A 56 28.73 12.32 4.61
C ALA A 56 28.66 13.85 4.59
N THR A 57 27.55 14.40 5.11
CA THR A 57 27.37 15.84 5.23
C THR A 57 28.16 16.34 6.44
N LYS A 58 29.04 17.33 6.23
CA LYS A 58 29.78 18.00 7.28
C LYS A 58 28.95 19.15 7.83
N VAL A 59 28.70 19.15 9.14
CA VAL A 59 27.93 20.19 9.83
C VAL A 59 28.79 20.77 10.94
N ASP A 60 28.82 22.10 11.06
CA ASP A 60 29.49 22.82 12.14
C ASP A 60 28.41 23.47 13.01
N ILE A 61 28.38 23.12 14.30
CA ILE A 61 27.45 23.67 15.27
C ILE A 61 28.27 24.17 16.45
N GLU A 62 28.29 25.48 16.67
CA GLU A 62 29.01 26.13 17.78
C GLU A 62 30.51 25.75 17.84
N GLY A 63 31.14 25.49 16.69
CA GLY A 63 32.56 25.13 16.59
C GLY A 63 32.83 23.61 16.69
N GLU A 64 31.81 22.82 17.00
CA GLU A 64 31.87 21.36 16.99
C GLU A 64 31.51 20.83 15.59
N LYS A 65 32.34 19.92 15.08
CA LYS A 65 32.20 19.36 13.73
C LYS A 65 31.56 17.97 13.77
N PHE A 66 30.43 17.84 13.10
CA PHE A 66 29.69 16.60 12.96
C PHE A 66 29.76 16.07 11.52
N LEU A 67 29.82 14.74 11.40
CA LEU A 67 29.67 14.02 10.15
C LEU A 67 28.33 13.27 10.18
N VAL A 68 27.44 13.63 9.26
CA VAL A 68 26.11 13.03 9.15
C VAL A 68 26.10 12.10 7.94
N HIS A 69 25.98 10.80 8.21
CA HIS A 69 25.77 9.79 7.19
C HIS A 69 24.27 9.67 6.90
N SER A 70 23.90 9.49 5.63
CA SER A 70 22.51 9.33 5.22
C SER A 70 22.29 7.92 4.67
N GLN A 71 21.20 7.29 5.11
CA GLN A 71 20.73 6.02 4.58
C GLN A 71 19.32 6.23 4.01
N PHE A 72 19.10 5.74 2.79
CA PHE A 72 17.85 5.88 2.07
C PHE A 72 17.20 4.51 1.86
N VAL A 73 15.87 4.48 1.84
CA VAL A 73 15.09 3.28 1.52
C VAL A 73 13.97 3.66 0.57
N MET A 74 13.82 2.90 -0.51
CA MET A 74 12.84 3.15 -1.56
C MET A 74 11.47 2.55 -1.21
N THR A 75 10.83 3.12 -0.18
CA THR A 75 9.57 2.60 0.39
C THR A 75 8.34 3.41 0.01
N MET A 76 8.52 4.69 -0.35
CA MET A 76 7.44 5.61 -0.74
C MET A 76 7.03 5.41 -2.20
N VAL A 77 6.77 4.16 -2.59
CA VAL A 77 6.46 3.75 -3.96
C VAL A 77 5.23 2.84 -3.99
N ASP A 78 4.47 2.92 -5.08
CA ASP A 78 3.31 2.07 -5.26
C ASP A 78 3.70 0.68 -5.82
N GLY A 79 2.71 -0.21 -5.92
CA GLY A 79 2.93 -1.55 -6.45
C GLY A 79 3.34 -1.59 -7.93
N LYS A 80 3.05 -0.55 -8.72
CA LYS A 80 3.42 -0.47 -10.14
C LYS A 80 4.91 -0.19 -10.27
N VAL A 81 5.45 0.72 -9.46
CA VAL A 81 6.89 0.99 -9.38
C VAL A 81 7.65 -0.25 -8.88
N CYS A 82 7.15 -0.92 -7.84
CA CYS A 82 7.74 -2.18 -7.37
C CYS A 82 7.82 -3.22 -8.49
N ASN A 83 6.74 -3.41 -9.25
CA ASN A 83 6.69 -4.35 -10.36
C ASN A 83 7.69 -4.00 -11.47
N ALA A 84 7.90 -2.71 -11.76
CA ALA A 84 8.91 -2.28 -12.72
C ALA A 84 10.32 -2.61 -12.23
N ALA A 85 10.62 -2.29 -10.96
CA ALA A 85 11.91 -2.52 -10.33
C ALA A 85 12.28 -4.02 -10.24
N THR A 86 11.30 -4.90 -10.06
CA THR A 86 11.50 -6.35 -9.93
C THR A 86 11.23 -7.12 -11.23
N GLU A 87 11.15 -6.42 -12.38
CA GLU A 87 10.84 -6.99 -13.70
C GLU A 87 9.57 -7.86 -13.72
N THR A 88 8.64 -7.57 -12.80
CA THR A 88 7.40 -8.32 -12.65
C THR A 88 6.36 -7.76 -13.61
N THR A 89 6.26 -8.39 -14.77
CA THR A 89 5.41 -7.92 -15.89
C THR A 89 3.91 -7.92 -15.60
N SER A 90 3.43 -8.69 -14.62
CA SER A 90 2.00 -8.80 -14.32
C SER A 90 1.67 -8.28 -12.93
N THR A 91 0.75 -7.31 -12.89
CA THR A 91 0.17 -6.78 -11.64
C THR A 91 -0.63 -7.81 -10.84
N SER A 92 -0.91 -8.99 -11.42
CA SER A 92 -1.58 -10.10 -10.75
C SER A 92 -0.62 -11.10 -10.09
N ARG A 93 0.69 -10.87 -10.24
CA ARG A 93 1.74 -11.64 -9.58
C ARG A 93 2.25 -10.89 -8.36
N CYS A 94 2.66 -11.63 -7.35
CA CYS A 94 3.37 -11.03 -6.23
C CYS A 94 4.84 -10.81 -6.65
N TYR A 95 5.32 -9.58 -6.61
CA TYR A 95 6.71 -9.26 -6.93
C TYR A 95 7.72 -9.82 -5.92
N ILE A 96 7.27 -10.22 -4.72
CA ILE A 96 8.15 -10.75 -3.67
C ILE A 96 8.48 -12.23 -3.90
N CYS A 97 7.47 -13.05 -4.19
CA CYS A 97 7.62 -14.51 -4.30
C CYS A 97 7.31 -15.07 -5.70
N GLY A 98 6.93 -14.21 -6.65
CA GLY A 98 6.60 -14.56 -8.03
C GLY A 98 5.30 -15.36 -8.22
N LYS A 99 4.59 -15.69 -7.12
CA LYS A 99 3.34 -16.44 -7.17
C LYS A 99 2.26 -15.70 -7.93
N THR A 100 1.41 -16.49 -8.58
CA THR A 100 0.21 -16.03 -9.26
C THR A 100 -1.02 -16.21 -8.37
N PHE A 101 -2.15 -15.61 -8.76
CA PHE A 101 -3.42 -15.79 -8.06
C PHE A 101 -3.82 -17.27 -7.86
N LYS A 102 -3.39 -18.19 -8.73
CA LYS A 102 -3.69 -19.63 -8.58
C LYS A 102 -3.00 -20.26 -7.37
N GLU A 103 -1.89 -19.67 -6.94
CA GLU A 103 -1.00 -20.22 -5.92
C GLU A 103 -1.16 -19.49 -4.57
N PHE A 104 -1.81 -18.32 -4.53
CA PHE A 104 -1.91 -17.51 -3.30
C PHE A 104 -2.65 -18.20 -2.16
N ASN A 105 -3.67 -19.02 -2.47
CA ASN A 105 -4.41 -19.76 -1.43
C ASN A 105 -3.64 -21.01 -0.95
N ASN A 106 -2.53 -21.39 -1.58
CA ASN A 106 -1.66 -22.45 -1.10
C ASN A 106 -0.65 -21.89 -0.09
N LEU A 107 -1.06 -21.89 1.19
CA LEU A 107 -0.28 -21.36 2.31
C LEU A 107 0.93 -22.25 2.70
N LYS A 108 0.93 -23.53 2.29
CA LYS A 108 2.02 -24.48 2.59
C LYS A 108 3.28 -24.21 1.78
N ASP A 109 3.14 -23.62 0.60
CA ASP A 109 4.25 -23.32 -0.30
C ASP A 109 4.95 -22.01 0.13
N LYS A 110 5.88 -22.08 1.08
CA LYS A 110 6.71 -20.93 1.48
C LYS A 110 7.91 -20.82 0.50
N ARG A 111 7.70 -20.19 -0.66
CA ARG A 111 8.80 -19.88 -1.60
C ARG A 111 9.82 -18.95 -0.96
N ARG A 112 11.10 -19.11 -1.33
CA ARG A 112 12.19 -18.24 -0.89
C ARG A 112 11.92 -16.79 -1.29
N ILE A 113 12.09 -15.90 -0.33
CA ILE A 113 11.96 -14.45 -0.49
C ILE A 113 13.35 -13.89 -0.75
N SER A 114 13.49 -13.04 -1.78
CA SER A 114 14.71 -12.25 -1.94
C SER A 114 14.72 -11.12 -0.92
N LYS A 115 15.88 -10.82 -0.32
CA LYS A 115 16.00 -9.67 0.61
C LYS A 115 15.67 -8.36 -0.11
N ASP A 116 16.14 -8.21 -1.34
CA ASP A 116 15.99 -7.00 -2.16
C ASP A 116 14.51 -6.63 -2.39
N THR A 117 13.62 -7.63 -2.53
CA THR A 117 12.19 -7.36 -2.78
C THR A 117 11.43 -6.91 -1.53
N THR A 118 12.01 -7.09 -0.34
CA THR A 118 11.41 -6.63 0.93
C THR A 118 11.75 -5.18 1.26
N GLU A 119 12.78 -4.60 0.61
CA GLU A 119 13.22 -3.22 0.85
C GLU A 119 12.21 -2.18 0.36
N PHE A 120 11.33 -2.55 -0.56
CA PHE A 120 10.22 -1.70 -1.04
C PHE A 120 9.14 -1.44 0.01
N GLY A 121 9.18 -2.11 1.17
CA GLY A 121 8.24 -1.89 2.25
C GLY A 121 6.79 -2.25 1.91
N LEU A 122 5.86 -1.61 2.64
CA LEU A 122 4.42 -1.73 2.41
C LEU A 122 3.85 -0.38 2.00
N SER A 123 3.24 -0.35 0.81
CA SER A 123 2.40 0.75 0.33
C SER A 123 1.09 0.77 1.12
N ILE A 124 1.08 1.42 2.28
CA ILE A 124 0.02 1.38 3.29
C ILE A 124 -1.27 2.03 2.75
N LEU A 125 -1.16 3.16 2.05
CA LEU A 125 -2.32 3.85 1.48
C LEU A 125 -3.06 2.94 0.51
N HIS A 126 -2.32 2.35 -0.42
CA HIS A 126 -2.90 1.44 -1.40
C HIS A 126 -3.35 0.12 -0.77
N THR A 127 -2.68 -0.34 0.30
CA THR A 127 -3.07 -1.56 1.00
C THR A 127 -4.51 -1.50 1.50
N ARG A 128 -4.89 -0.40 2.16
CA ARG A 128 -6.27 -0.22 2.67
C ARG A 128 -7.29 -0.21 1.54
N ILE A 129 -7.02 0.53 0.46
CA ILE A 129 -7.89 0.62 -0.71
C ILE A 129 -8.03 -0.76 -1.38
N HIS A 130 -6.93 -1.48 -1.58
CA HIS A 130 -6.94 -2.79 -2.21
C HIS A 130 -7.62 -3.86 -1.35
N PHE A 131 -7.50 -3.80 -0.02
CA PHE A 131 -8.26 -4.68 0.87
C PHE A 131 -9.75 -4.44 0.71
N PHE A 132 -10.19 -3.19 0.76
CA PHE A 132 -11.58 -2.81 0.55
C PHE A 132 -12.12 -3.32 -0.80
N VAL A 133 -11.41 -3.01 -1.90
CA VAL A 133 -11.80 -3.48 -3.25
C VAL A 133 -11.82 -5.01 -3.35
N SER A 134 -10.89 -5.69 -2.69
CA SER A 134 -10.85 -7.17 -2.67
C SER A 134 -12.08 -7.75 -1.99
N ILE A 135 -12.52 -7.16 -0.88
CA ILE A 135 -13.71 -7.59 -0.14
C ILE A 135 -14.99 -7.33 -0.95
N LEU A 136 -15.10 -6.18 -1.62
CA LEU A 136 -16.24 -5.89 -2.50
C LEU A 136 -16.33 -6.90 -3.65
N HIS A 137 -15.22 -7.16 -4.35
CA HIS A 137 -15.20 -8.13 -5.44
C HIS A 137 -15.49 -9.55 -4.98
N LEU A 138 -15.09 -9.91 -3.75
CA LEU A 138 -15.49 -11.17 -3.14
C LEU A 138 -16.99 -11.20 -2.87
N ALA A 139 -17.55 -10.12 -2.29
CA ALA A 139 -18.96 -9.97 -1.95
C ALA A 139 -19.87 -10.07 -3.19
N TYR A 140 -19.51 -9.40 -4.29
CA TYR A 140 -20.27 -9.45 -5.55
C TYR A 140 -20.37 -10.88 -6.11
N LYS A 141 -19.35 -11.71 -5.86
CA LYS A 141 -19.26 -13.08 -6.36
C LYS A 141 -19.85 -14.12 -5.40
N LEU A 142 -20.31 -13.75 -4.21
CA LEU A 142 -20.91 -14.69 -3.25
C LEU A 142 -22.07 -15.52 -3.82
N PRO A 143 -22.98 -14.99 -4.66
CA PRO A 143 -24.07 -15.79 -5.22
C PRO A 143 -23.58 -16.88 -6.17
N VAL A 144 -22.48 -16.63 -6.89
CA VAL A 144 -21.98 -17.51 -7.96
C VAL A 144 -20.88 -18.44 -7.45
N LYS A 145 -20.07 -17.99 -6.49
CA LYS A 145 -18.88 -18.68 -5.96
C LYS A 145 -17.89 -19.12 -7.04
N LYS A 146 -17.80 -18.33 -8.12
CA LYS A 146 -16.85 -18.51 -9.24
C LYS A 146 -15.98 -17.28 -9.41
N HIS A 147 -14.66 -17.48 -9.45
CA HIS A 147 -13.72 -16.39 -9.69
C HIS A 147 -13.47 -16.15 -11.19
N ARG A 148 -12.79 -17.08 -11.87
CA ARG A 148 -12.40 -16.97 -13.30
C ARG A 148 -13.06 -18.00 -14.22
N GLN A 149 -13.91 -18.89 -13.69
CA GLN A 149 -14.66 -19.81 -14.54
C GLN A 149 -15.60 -19.01 -15.46
N ARG A 150 -15.85 -19.54 -16.67
CA ARG A 150 -16.81 -18.95 -17.61
C ARG A 150 -18.17 -18.89 -16.92
N LYS A 151 -18.71 -17.67 -16.83
CA LYS A 151 -20.02 -17.40 -16.23
C LYS A 151 -21.10 -17.48 -17.30
N SER A 152 -22.23 -18.09 -16.98
CA SER A 152 -23.45 -17.96 -17.77
C SER A 152 -23.96 -16.51 -17.71
N GLU A 153 -24.88 -16.14 -18.60
CA GLU A 153 -25.46 -14.80 -18.58
C GLU A 153 -26.24 -14.56 -17.28
N GLU A 154 -26.94 -15.58 -16.78
CA GLU A 154 -27.61 -15.56 -15.48
C GLU A 154 -26.63 -15.31 -14.33
N GLU A 155 -25.46 -15.95 -14.35
CA GLU A 155 -24.43 -15.76 -13.32
C GLU A 155 -23.84 -14.35 -13.33
N LYS A 156 -23.65 -13.76 -14.51
CA LYS A 156 -23.25 -12.35 -14.61
C LYS A 156 -24.32 -11.42 -14.07
N GLN A 157 -25.59 -11.70 -14.38
CA GLN A 157 -26.71 -10.91 -13.87
C GLN A 157 -26.82 -11.00 -12.35
N MET A 158 -26.60 -12.18 -11.76
CA MET A 158 -26.56 -12.36 -10.30
C MET A 158 -25.45 -11.53 -9.64
N GLU A 159 -24.24 -11.54 -10.20
CA GLU A 159 -23.13 -10.71 -9.70
C GLU A 159 -23.43 -9.21 -9.82
N MET A 160 -24.01 -8.78 -10.95
CA MET A 160 -24.40 -7.39 -11.17
C MET A 160 -25.51 -6.94 -10.23
N ASN A 161 -26.54 -7.77 -10.01
CA ASN A 161 -27.61 -7.51 -9.06
C ASN A 161 -27.05 -7.39 -7.64
N LYS A 162 -26.14 -8.29 -7.24
CA LYS A 162 -25.51 -8.23 -5.92
C LYS A 162 -24.64 -6.99 -5.73
N LYS A 163 -23.94 -6.57 -6.78
CA LYS A 163 -23.19 -5.31 -6.79
C LYS A 163 -24.12 -4.11 -6.58
N ILE A 164 -25.22 -4.02 -7.32
CA ILE A 164 -26.20 -2.92 -7.19
C ILE A 164 -26.82 -2.90 -5.78
N GLU A 165 -27.18 -4.07 -5.25
CA GLU A 165 -27.70 -4.22 -3.89
C GLU A 165 -26.73 -3.66 -2.85
N ILE A 166 -25.46 -4.11 -2.88
CA ILE A 166 -24.42 -3.66 -1.94
C ILE A 166 -24.17 -2.15 -2.07
N GLN A 167 -24.06 -1.63 -3.29
CA GLN A 167 -23.89 -0.18 -3.52
C GLN A 167 -25.06 0.63 -2.97
N THR A 168 -26.29 0.17 -3.19
CA THR A 168 -27.51 0.82 -2.70
C THR A 168 -27.56 0.82 -1.17
N ARG A 169 -27.22 -0.31 -0.55
CA ARG A 169 -27.19 -0.43 0.92
C ARG A 169 -26.13 0.46 1.54
N PHE A 170 -24.90 0.49 1.02
CA PHE A 170 -23.88 1.44 1.50
C PHE A 170 -24.33 2.89 1.38
N ARG A 171 -24.97 3.26 0.26
CA ARG A 171 -25.48 4.61 0.08
C ARG A 171 -26.57 4.95 1.10
N ASN A 172 -27.52 4.05 1.34
CA ASN A 172 -28.66 4.30 2.23
C ASN A 172 -28.28 4.25 3.72
N GLU A 173 -27.47 3.28 4.12
CA GLU A 173 -27.15 3.03 5.52
C GLU A 173 -25.97 3.87 6.03
N THR A 174 -25.04 4.27 5.14
CA THR A 174 -23.82 5.00 5.54
C THR A 174 -23.59 6.31 4.78
N GLY A 175 -24.37 6.59 3.73
CA GLY A 175 -24.12 7.72 2.82
C GLY A 175 -22.88 7.54 1.94
N LEU A 176 -22.25 6.36 1.92
CA LEU A 176 -21.04 6.08 1.12
C LEU A 176 -21.42 5.70 -0.31
N LEU A 177 -20.73 6.32 -1.28
CA LEU A 177 -20.77 5.90 -2.67
C LEU A 177 -19.61 4.94 -2.92
N VAL A 178 -19.91 3.69 -3.23
CA VAL A 178 -18.91 2.62 -3.36
C VAL A 178 -18.86 2.12 -4.80
N ASP A 179 -17.65 1.95 -5.33
CA ASP A 179 -17.38 1.37 -6.64
C ASP A 179 -18.15 2.03 -7.81
N MET A 180 -18.33 3.35 -7.72
CA MET A 180 -18.94 4.16 -8.77
C MET A 180 -17.87 4.89 -9.58
N PRO A 181 -18.00 4.97 -10.92
CA PRO A 181 -17.08 5.74 -11.74
C PRO A 181 -17.22 7.24 -11.43
N LYS A 182 -16.10 7.95 -11.32
CA LYS A 182 -16.07 9.42 -11.20
C LYS A 182 -15.78 10.00 -12.58
N ALA A 183 -16.45 11.10 -12.95
CA ALA A 183 -16.17 11.79 -14.22
C ALA A 183 -14.70 12.23 -14.27
N ASN A 184 -14.02 11.89 -15.36
CA ASN A 184 -12.63 12.23 -15.68
C ASN A 184 -11.52 11.55 -14.83
N PHE A 185 -11.79 10.90 -13.69
CA PHE A 185 -10.75 10.21 -12.90
C PHE A 185 -11.26 9.08 -11.99
N GLY A 186 -10.74 7.85 -12.18
CA GLY A 186 -10.82 6.76 -11.20
C GLY A 186 -12.23 6.30 -10.81
N ASN A 187 -12.39 5.84 -9.57
CA ASN A 187 -13.67 5.46 -8.98
C ASN A 187 -13.83 6.07 -7.58
N THR A 188 -14.97 5.82 -6.92
CA THR A 188 -15.23 6.29 -5.56
C THR A 188 -14.47 5.51 -4.46
N ASN A 189 -13.64 4.52 -4.82
CA ASN A 189 -12.89 3.71 -3.87
C ASN A 189 -11.56 4.40 -3.52
N ASP A 190 -11.66 5.52 -2.82
CA ASP A 190 -10.50 6.26 -2.31
C ASP A 190 -10.20 5.92 -0.84
N GLY A 191 -9.13 6.53 -0.31
CA GLY A 191 -8.71 6.34 1.07
C GLY A 191 -9.79 6.70 2.10
N ASN A 192 -10.69 7.64 1.79
CA ASN A 192 -11.75 8.02 2.73
C ASN A 192 -12.87 6.96 2.75
N THR A 193 -13.30 6.50 1.58
CA THR A 193 -14.31 5.44 1.46
C THR A 193 -13.84 4.15 2.15
N SER A 194 -12.58 3.76 1.94
CA SER A 194 -12.02 2.56 2.56
C SER A 194 -11.88 2.68 4.09
N ARG A 195 -11.52 3.85 4.63
CA ARG A 195 -11.51 4.09 6.09
C ARG A 195 -12.89 3.89 6.71
N ARG A 196 -13.92 4.51 6.13
CA ARG A 196 -15.30 4.39 6.63
C ARG A 196 -15.85 2.96 6.51
N PHE A 197 -15.43 2.20 5.50
CA PHE A 197 -15.78 0.77 5.40
C PHE A 197 -15.22 -0.06 6.57
N PHE A 198 -13.97 0.14 6.96
CA PHE A 198 -13.35 -0.62 8.06
C PHE A 198 -13.66 -0.06 9.46
N GLU A 199 -14.29 1.13 9.55
CA GLU A 199 -14.68 1.77 10.80
C GLU A 199 -15.73 0.95 11.58
N ASP A 200 -16.70 0.37 10.87
CA ASP A 200 -17.70 -0.55 11.42
C ASP A 200 -17.71 -1.90 10.70
N PRO A 201 -16.89 -2.88 11.15
CA PRO A 201 -16.85 -4.21 10.57
C PRO A 201 -18.17 -4.97 10.66
N LYS A 202 -19.04 -4.67 11.64
CA LYS A 202 -20.34 -5.34 11.78
C LYS A 202 -21.26 -4.89 10.65
N LEU A 203 -21.43 -3.58 10.49
CA LEU A 203 -22.24 -3.02 9.41
C LEU A 203 -21.71 -3.43 8.04
N SER A 204 -20.38 -3.39 7.85
CA SER A 204 -19.76 -3.83 6.59
C SER A 204 -19.98 -5.32 6.31
N SER A 205 -19.92 -6.18 7.34
CA SER A 205 -20.27 -7.59 7.25
C SER A 205 -21.74 -7.78 6.84
N ASP A 206 -22.64 -7.06 7.50
CA ASP A 206 -24.09 -7.16 7.26
C ASP A 206 -24.48 -6.69 5.86
N ILE A 207 -23.84 -5.62 5.36
CA ILE A 207 -24.06 -5.10 4.00
C ILE A 207 -23.51 -6.06 2.94
N THR A 208 -22.27 -6.51 3.11
CA THR A 208 -21.57 -7.30 2.08
C THR A 208 -21.92 -8.79 2.11
N GLY A 209 -22.39 -9.31 3.24
CA GLY A 209 -22.55 -10.74 3.50
C GLY A 209 -21.23 -11.47 3.71
N ILE A 210 -20.12 -10.75 3.90
CA ILE A 210 -18.80 -11.32 4.20
C ILE A 210 -18.68 -11.52 5.71
N ASN A 211 -17.97 -12.58 6.11
CA ASN A 211 -17.80 -12.93 7.50
C ASN A 211 -17.20 -11.78 8.33
N TYR A 212 -17.89 -11.41 9.40
CA TYR A 212 -17.48 -10.36 10.35
C TYR A 212 -16.04 -10.53 10.84
N GLU A 213 -15.67 -11.74 11.29
CA GLU A 213 -14.34 -11.99 11.85
C GLU A 213 -13.25 -11.69 10.82
N LEU A 214 -13.43 -12.10 9.56
CA LEU A 214 -12.48 -11.75 8.51
C LEU A 214 -12.32 -10.22 8.35
N ILE A 215 -13.43 -9.46 8.28
CA ILE A 215 -13.36 -7.99 8.12
C ILE A 215 -12.70 -7.36 9.34
N TYR A 216 -13.03 -7.81 10.55
CA TYR A 216 -12.46 -7.32 11.79
C TYR A 216 -10.94 -7.57 11.84
N ARG A 217 -10.48 -8.77 11.51
CA ARG A 217 -9.05 -9.08 11.48
C ARG A 217 -8.29 -8.25 10.44
N LEU A 218 -8.87 -8.06 9.26
CA LEU A 218 -8.28 -7.19 8.24
C LEU A 218 -8.19 -5.73 8.72
N ARG A 219 -9.21 -5.21 9.43
CA ARG A 219 -9.14 -3.91 10.09
C ARG A 219 -7.99 -3.85 11.08
N VAL A 220 -7.87 -4.82 11.99
CA VAL A 220 -6.80 -4.85 13.00
C VAL A 220 -5.43 -4.81 12.33
N ILE A 221 -5.21 -5.60 11.28
CA ILE A 221 -3.97 -5.59 10.50
C ILE A 221 -3.71 -4.20 9.90
N LEU A 222 -4.72 -3.59 9.27
CA LEU A 222 -4.60 -2.25 8.67
C LEU A 222 -4.24 -1.17 9.71
N GLU A 223 -4.90 -1.17 10.87
CA GLU A 223 -4.57 -0.21 11.94
C GLU A 223 -3.17 -0.46 12.51
N THR A 224 -2.77 -1.73 12.65
CA THR A 224 -1.45 -2.12 13.16
C THR A 224 -0.35 -1.61 12.25
N ILE A 225 -0.43 -1.87 10.93
CA ILE A 225 0.59 -1.44 9.97
C ILE A 225 0.60 0.08 9.76
N SER A 226 -0.54 0.76 9.96
CA SER A 226 -0.64 2.23 9.85
C SER A 226 -0.22 2.97 11.12
N SER A 227 0.02 2.28 12.23
CA SER A 227 0.18 2.90 13.56
C SER A 227 1.45 3.77 13.71
N GLY A 228 2.52 3.45 12.97
CA GLY A 228 3.81 4.14 13.08
C GLY A 228 4.66 3.76 14.30
N TYR A 229 4.22 2.78 15.10
CA TYR A 229 4.93 2.25 16.26
C TYR A 229 5.66 0.94 15.95
N ASP A 230 6.67 0.62 16.76
CA ASP A 230 7.32 -0.69 16.72
C ASP A 230 6.31 -1.79 17.02
N LEU A 231 6.33 -2.83 16.19
CA LEU A 231 5.39 -3.94 16.25
C LEU A 231 6.08 -5.19 16.82
N ASN A 232 5.33 -5.97 17.60
CA ASN A 232 5.73 -7.33 17.89
C ASN A 232 5.51 -8.18 16.63
N ILE A 233 6.60 -8.50 15.94
CA ILE A 233 6.58 -9.17 14.64
C ILE A 233 6.03 -10.60 14.77
N GLU A 234 6.36 -11.32 15.84
CA GLU A 234 5.89 -12.70 16.06
C GLU A 234 4.36 -12.74 16.19
N LYS A 235 3.79 -11.83 17.00
CA LYS A 235 2.33 -11.70 17.15
C LYS A 235 1.65 -11.26 15.85
N TYR A 236 2.29 -10.37 15.09
CA TYR A 236 1.77 -9.98 13.78
C TYR A 236 1.76 -11.18 12.82
N GLU A 237 2.85 -11.95 12.77
CA GLU A 237 3.00 -13.12 11.90
C GLU A 237 1.92 -14.18 12.21
N GLU A 238 1.74 -14.51 13.48
CA GLU A 238 0.68 -15.43 13.95
C GLU A 238 -0.71 -14.92 13.54
N TYR A 239 -1.02 -13.65 13.84
CA TYR A 239 -2.34 -13.07 13.54
C TYR A 239 -2.60 -13.01 12.02
N ALA A 240 -1.58 -12.73 11.22
CA ALA A 240 -1.66 -12.69 9.77
C ALA A 240 -1.85 -14.09 9.17
N GLU A 241 -1.12 -15.10 9.67
CA GLU A 241 -1.24 -16.50 9.23
C GLU A 241 -2.63 -17.08 9.55
N GLU A 242 -3.13 -16.84 10.76
CA GLU A 242 -4.51 -17.20 11.15
C GLU A 242 -5.55 -16.53 10.25
N THR A 243 -5.35 -15.24 9.91
CA THR A 243 -6.24 -14.50 9.01
C THR A 243 -6.23 -15.08 7.60
N ALA A 244 -5.05 -15.45 7.09
CA ALA A 244 -4.92 -16.11 5.80
C ALA A 244 -5.62 -17.49 5.80
N CYS A 245 -5.44 -18.27 6.88
CA CYS A 245 -6.11 -19.55 7.06
C CYS A 245 -7.64 -19.39 7.09
N LEU A 246 -8.15 -18.39 7.81
CA LEU A 246 -9.58 -18.07 7.86
C LEU A 246 -10.12 -17.71 6.47
N TYR A 247 -9.40 -16.86 5.72
CA TYR A 247 -9.79 -16.49 4.36
C TYR A 247 -9.90 -17.70 3.44
N VAL A 248 -8.86 -18.55 3.41
CA VAL A 248 -8.83 -19.76 2.57
C VAL A 248 -9.90 -20.76 2.98
N LYS A 249 -10.19 -20.89 4.28
CA LYS A 249 -11.26 -21.75 4.80
C LYS A 249 -12.66 -21.28 4.36
N LEU A 250 -12.93 -19.98 4.44
CA LEU A 250 -14.25 -19.42 4.13
C LEU A 250 -14.49 -19.26 2.62
N TYR A 251 -13.45 -18.90 1.88
CA TYR A 251 -13.55 -18.50 0.48
C TYR A 251 -12.51 -19.21 -0.42
N PRO A 252 -12.38 -20.56 -0.38
CA PRO A 252 -11.33 -21.27 -1.11
C PRO A 252 -11.41 -21.08 -2.63
N TRP A 253 -12.61 -20.83 -3.15
CA TRP A 253 -12.91 -20.59 -4.56
C TRP A 253 -12.51 -19.19 -5.05
N HIS A 254 -12.18 -18.27 -4.14
CA HIS A 254 -11.72 -16.93 -4.46
C HIS A 254 -10.24 -16.79 -4.06
N PRO A 255 -9.32 -16.60 -5.01
CA PRO A 255 -7.92 -16.33 -4.68
C PRO A 255 -7.79 -14.95 -4.03
N MET A 256 -6.87 -14.84 -3.05
CA MET A 256 -6.46 -13.54 -2.53
C MET A 256 -5.96 -12.63 -3.65
N THR A 257 -6.01 -11.32 -3.44
CA THR A 257 -5.32 -10.37 -4.33
C THR A 257 -3.83 -10.31 -3.99
N PRO A 258 -2.96 -9.85 -4.91
CA PRO A 258 -1.52 -9.71 -4.63
C PRO A 258 -1.23 -8.91 -3.36
N THR A 259 -2.02 -7.87 -3.08
CA THR A 259 -1.86 -7.04 -1.87
C THR A 259 -2.28 -7.78 -0.60
N LEU A 260 -3.41 -8.48 -0.60
CA LEU A 260 -3.81 -9.35 0.52
C LEU A 260 -2.74 -10.41 0.80
N HIS A 261 -2.29 -11.09 -0.25
CA HIS A 261 -1.22 -12.08 -0.15
C HIS A 261 0.07 -11.48 0.41
N LYS A 262 0.50 -10.33 -0.11
CA LYS A 262 1.72 -9.64 0.36
C LYS A 262 1.64 -9.32 1.86
N VAL A 263 0.55 -8.73 2.32
CA VAL A 263 0.42 -8.30 3.73
C VAL A 263 0.28 -9.50 4.67
N LEU A 264 -0.49 -10.51 4.28
CA LEU A 264 -0.78 -11.67 5.12
C LEU A 264 0.34 -12.72 5.12
N VAL A 265 1.09 -12.86 4.03
CA VAL A 265 2.12 -13.90 3.87
C VAL A 265 3.54 -13.36 3.99
N HIS A 266 3.79 -12.12 3.52
CA HIS A 266 5.12 -11.51 3.50
C HIS A 266 5.25 -10.30 4.43
N GLY A 267 4.16 -9.88 5.09
CA GLY A 267 4.16 -8.67 5.91
C GLY A 267 5.16 -8.73 7.06
N SER A 268 5.29 -9.89 7.72
CA SER A 268 6.26 -10.10 8.80
C SER A 268 7.70 -9.99 8.29
N ASP A 269 8.02 -10.60 7.15
CA ASP A 269 9.36 -10.53 6.54
C ASP A 269 9.73 -9.11 6.14
N ILE A 270 8.79 -8.36 5.58
CA ILE A 270 8.99 -6.93 5.25
C ILE A 270 9.24 -6.12 6.52
N MET A 271 8.49 -6.37 7.59
CA MET A 271 8.68 -5.67 8.87
C MET A 271 10.03 -6.01 9.53
N LYS A 272 10.50 -7.26 9.42
CA LYS A 272 11.82 -7.69 9.93
C LYS A 272 12.97 -6.94 9.26
N ASN A 273 12.82 -6.62 7.97
CA ASN A 273 13.84 -5.93 7.18
C ASN A 273 13.67 -4.40 7.15
N ALA A 274 12.60 -3.86 7.75
CA ALA A 274 12.34 -2.43 7.75
C ALA A 274 13.27 -1.68 8.72
N LEU A 275 13.90 -0.60 8.26
CA LEU A 275 14.78 0.24 9.09
C LEU A 275 14.03 1.05 10.15
N LEU A 276 12.76 1.32 9.92
CA LEU A 276 11.87 2.11 10.78
C LEU A 276 10.54 1.36 10.91
N PRO A 277 9.73 1.69 11.93
CA PRO A 277 8.37 1.18 12.01
C PRO A 277 7.64 1.34 10.67
N ILE A 278 6.99 0.28 10.20
CA ILE A 278 6.45 0.21 8.84
C ILE A 278 5.48 1.36 8.51
N GLY A 279 4.70 1.82 9.50
CA GLY A 279 3.81 2.97 9.37
C GLY A 279 4.52 4.27 8.98
N GLN A 280 5.77 4.45 9.41
CA GLN A 280 6.59 5.63 9.12
C GLN A 280 7.17 5.64 7.71
N LEU A 281 7.07 4.52 6.98
CA LEU A 281 7.63 4.32 5.64
C LEU A 281 6.56 4.46 4.54
N SER A 282 5.41 5.06 4.86
CA SER A 282 4.29 5.18 3.93
C SER A 282 4.53 6.20 2.81
N GLU A 283 3.98 5.87 1.64
CA GLU A 283 3.84 6.73 0.47
C GLU A 283 2.83 7.89 0.62
N GLU A 284 1.99 7.91 1.67
CA GLU A 284 0.93 8.91 1.85
C GLU A 284 1.43 10.36 1.75
N ALA A 285 2.60 10.64 2.34
CA ALA A 285 3.18 11.98 2.31
C ALA A 285 3.55 12.42 0.89
N ALA A 286 4.09 11.50 0.06
CA ALA A 286 4.46 11.77 -1.32
C ALA A 286 3.21 11.97 -2.19
N GLU A 287 2.17 11.15 -2.00
CA GLU A 287 0.93 11.30 -2.76
C GLU A 287 0.19 12.59 -2.40
N ALA A 288 0.18 12.98 -1.12
CA ALA A 288 -0.38 14.26 -0.69
C ALA A 288 0.37 15.47 -1.30
N CYS A 289 1.69 15.37 -1.50
CA CYS A 289 2.48 16.41 -2.18
C CYS A 289 1.99 16.69 -3.61
N ASN A 290 1.43 15.71 -4.32
CA ASN A 290 0.87 15.93 -5.66
C ASN A 290 -0.25 16.98 -5.68
N LYS A 291 -1.05 17.07 -4.59
CA LYS A 291 -2.07 18.10 -4.44
C LYS A 291 -1.43 19.49 -4.29
N HIS A 292 -0.36 19.59 -3.52
CA HIS A 292 0.39 20.84 -3.35
C HIS A 292 1.03 21.28 -4.67
N PHE A 293 1.65 20.37 -5.43
CA PHE A 293 2.22 20.71 -6.73
C PHE A 293 1.22 21.32 -7.70
N ARG A 294 -0.01 20.78 -7.75
CA ARG A 294 -1.08 21.34 -8.59
C ARG A 294 -1.46 22.76 -8.16
N SER A 295 -1.66 22.99 -6.86
CA SER A 295 -1.97 24.32 -6.34
C SER A 295 -0.80 25.30 -6.52
N TYR A 296 0.44 24.90 -6.21
CA TYR A 296 1.63 25.72 -6.42
C TYR A 296 1.81 26.12 -7.88
N ARG A 297 1.59 25.19 -8.82
CA ARG A 297 1.62 25.49 -10.25
C ARG A 297 0.49 26.42 -10.68
N GLN A 298 -0.69 26.33 -10.07
CA GLN A 298 -1.84 27.15 -10.43
C GLN A 298 -1.75 28.57 -9.86
N ASP A 299 -1.39 28.70 -8.59
CA ASP A 299 -1.61 29.91 -7.81
C ASP A 299 -0.30 30.66 -7.46
N TYR A 300 0.84 29.96 -7.45
CA TYR A 300 2.11 30.52 -6.96
C TYR A 300 3.24 30.54 -7.99
N SER A 301 3.09 29.85 -9.12
CA SER A 301 4.09 29.87 -10.20
C SER A 301 3.91 31.05 -11.14
N ARG A 302 5.02 31.58 -11.66
CA ARG A 302 5.00 32.57 -12.74
C ARG A 302 4.49 31.91 -14.02
N LYS A 303 3.52 32.52 -14.70
CA LYS A 303 2.83 31.94 -15.87
C LYS A 303 3.33 32.45 -17.22
N PHE A 304 4.49 33.11 -17.25
CA PHE A 304 5.05 33.67 -18.48
C PHE A 304 5.91 32.67 -19.27
N SER A 305 6.38 31.59 -18.63
CA SER A 305 7.24 30.58 -19.26
C SER A 305 7.10 29.22 -18.57
N ARG A 306 7.44 28.15 -19.31
CA ARG A 306 7.60 26.79 -18.77
C ARG A 306 9.02 26.50 -18.28
N VAL A 307 9.99 27.31 -18.70
CA VAL A 307 11.38 27.31 -18.23
C VAL A 307 11.52 28.47 -17.25
N LEU A 308 12.21 28.25 -16.13
CA LEU A 308 12.40 29.25 -15.07
C LEU A 308 12.86 30.61 -15.58
#